data_AF-V5HRD7-F1
#
_entry.id   AF-V5HRD7-F1
#
_cell.length_a   1.000
_cell.length_b   1.000
_cell.length_c   1.000
_cell.angle_alpha   90.00
_cell.angle_beta   90.00
_cell.angle_gamma   90.00
#
_symmetry.space_group_name_H-M   'P 1'
#
loop_
_entity.id
_entity.type
_entity.pdbx_description
1 polymer ?
#
loop_
_entity_poly.entity_id
_entity_poly.type
_entity_poly.pdbx_seq_one_letter_code
_entity_poly.pdbx_strand_id
1 'polypeptide(L)'
;SGPGFPQTDACRFRCPGSTKPVPRPAHRSSANGCGTGDFKIPASALPHPEFETCCNRHDICYDTCGENRTSCDEMFEKCMTGVCQTRASSKDNCLATSRLFTTMTAEHGCDPFLKSQKKACVCRATDEL
;
A
#
# COMPACT_ATOMS: atom_id res chain seq x y z
N SER A 1 12.08 -1.80 -17.68
CA SER A 1 12.28 -0.56 -16.92
C SER A 1 10.92 0.01 -16.58
N GLY A 2 10.36 -0.34 -15.41
CA GLY A 2 9.16 0.32 -14.89
C GLY A 2 9.54 1.72 -14.37
N PRO A 3 8.57 2.64 -14.19
CA PRO A 3 8.84 3.91 -13.54
C PRO A 3 9.28 3.60 -12.11
N GLY A 4 10.57 3.78 -11.81
CA GLY A 4 11.08 3.60 -10.46
C GLY A 4 10.32 4.54 -9.54
N PHE A 5 9.73 4.02 -8.46
CA PHE A 5 9.03 4.80 -7.45
C PHE A 5 10.05 5.78 -6.81
N PRO A 6 10.00 7.09 -7.08
CA PRO A 6 10.87 8.00 -6.37
C PRO A 6 10.43 8.00 -4.90
N GLN A 7 11.30 7.52 -3.99
CA GLN A 7 11.19 7.85 -2.58
C GLN A 7 11.36 9.35 -2.45
N THR A 8 10.24 10.07 -2.35
CA THR A 8 10.33 11.41 -1.77
C THR A 8 10.37 11.23 -0.26
N ASP A 9 11.38 11.81 0.38
CA ASP A 9 11.55 11.83 1.85
C ASP A 9 10.32 12.39 2.60
N ALA A 10 9.39 13.00 1.83
CA ALA A 10 8.09 13.53 2.22
C ALA A 10 7.08 12.44 2.60
N CYS A 11 7.13 11.24 2.00
CA CYS A 11 6.13 10.19 2.20
C CYS A 11 6.53 9.15 3.25
N ARG A 12 7.14 9.61 4.33
CA ARG A 12 7.56 8.79 5.48
C ARG A 12 6.90 9.31 6.74
N PHE A 13 6.27 8.42 7.51
CA PHE A 13 5.71 8.79 8.82
C PHE A 13 6.84 9.13 9.80
N ARG A 14 6.74 10.29 10.46
CA ARG A 14 7.73 10.79 11.42
C ARG A 14 7.03 11.25 12.68
N CYS A 15 7.64 10.94 13.81
CA CYS A 15 7.22 11.41 15.11
C CYS A 15 7.92 12.75 15.45
N PRO A 16 7.27 13.62 16.25
CA PRO A 16 7.86 14.90 16.64
C PRO A 16 9.01 14.72 17.66
N GLY A 17 9.98 15.63 17.62
CA GLY A 17 11.10 15.65 18.55
C GLY A 17 11.98 14.39 18.47
N SER A 18 12.35 13.85 19.63
CA SER A 18 13.19 12.64 19.77
C SER A 18 12.38 11.34 19.85
N THR A 19 11.05 11.40 19.72
CA THR A 19 10.18 10.22 19.82
C THR A 19 10.23 9.37 18.55
N LYS A 20 9.98 8.06 18.67
CA LYS A 20 9.96 7.11 17.55
C LYS A 20 8.56 6.53 17.35
N PRO A 21 8.19 6.20 16.09
CA PRO A 21 6.95 5.48 15.82
C PRO A 21 7.06 4.07 16.37
N VAL A 22 6.07 3.66 17.15
CA VAL A 22 5.90 2.29 17.63
C VAL A 22 4.47 1.81 17.36
N PRO A 23 4.26 0.50 17.20
CA PRO A 23 2.93 -0.06 17.02
C PRO A 23 1.98 0.42 18.12
N ARG A 24 0.82 0.95 17.71
CA ARG A 24 -0.24 1.35 18.63
C ARG A 24 -0.78 0.09 19.34
N PRO A 25 -0.86 0.09 20.68
CA PRO A 25 -1.40 -1.04 21.41
C PRO A 25 -2.79 -1.43 20.92
N ALA A 26 -3.01 -2.74 20.74
CA ALA A 26 -4.25 -3.34 20.23
C ALA A 26 -4.70 -2.93 18.81
N HIS A 27 -3.89 -2.18 18.06
CA HIS A 27 -4.17 -1.93 16.65
C HIS A 27 -4.09 -3.23 15.84
N ARG A 28 -5.02 -3.40 14.91
CA ARG A 28 -5.03 -4.50 13.95
C ARG A 28 -5.09 -3.88 12.56
N SER A 29 -4.09 -4.19 11.74
CA SER A 29 -4.06 -3.73 10.35
C SER A 29 -5.34 -4.16 9.62
N SER A 30 -5.88 -3.26 8.84
CA SER A 30 -7.16 -3.42 8.14
C SER A 30 -6.97 -3.34 6.63
N ALA A 31 -7.93 -3.90 5.89
CA ALA A 31 -8.00 -3.85 4.44
C ALA A 31 -9.41 -3.44 4.01
N ASN A 32 -9.53 -2.74 2.89
CA ASN A 32 -10.83 -2.29 2.38
C ASN A 32 -11.09 -2.64 0.91
N GLY A 33 -10.20 -3.42 0.28
CA GLY A 33 -10.28 -3.86 -1.09
C GLY A 33 -9.52 -2.93 -2.04
N CYS A 34 -9.83 -2.99 -3.32
CA CYS A 34 -9.21 -2.08 -4.29
C CYS A 34 -9.96 -0.73 -4.31
N GLY A 35 -9.26 0.37 -4.04
CA GLY A 35 -9.86 1.70 -4.09
C GLY A 35 -9.15 2.73 -3.22
N THR A 36 -9.77 3.90 -3.04
CA THR A 36 -9.26 4.96 -2.15
C THR A 36 -10.41 5.59 -1.38
N GLY A 37 -10.27 5.66 -0.05
CA GLY A 37 -11.32 6.23 0.82
C GLY A 37 -12.67 5.53 0.62
N ASP A 38 -13.68 6.30 0.22
CA ASP A 38 -15.04 5.81 -0.04
C ASP A 38 -15.22 5.24 -1.46
N PHE A 39 -14.28 5.47 -2.36
CA PHE A 39 -14.34 4.93 -3.71
C PHE A 39 -13.76 3.51 -3.72
N LYS A 40 -14.60 2.51 -3.96
CA LYS A 40 -14.21 1.12 -4.11
C LYS A 40 -14.43 0.65 -5.54
N ILE A 41 -13.46 -0.08 -6.07
CA ILE A 41 -13.56 -0.79 -7.34
C ILE A 41 -14.17 -2.15 -7.02
N PRO A 42 -15.38 -2.47 -7.53
CA PRO A 42 -15.99 -3.77 -7.27
C PRO A 42 -15.15 -4.87 -7.91
N ALA A 43 -15.11 -6.05 -7.27
CA ALA A 43 -14.31 -7.19 -7.75
C ALA A 43 -14.63 -7.59 -9.20
N SER A 44 -15.89 -7.42 -9.62
CA SER A 44 -16.34 -7.68 -11.00
C SER A 44 -15.75 -6.74 -12.05
N ALA A 45 -15.21 -5.59 -11.64
CA ALA A 45 -14.54 -4.64 -12.52
C ALA A 45 -13.02 -4.86 -12.57
N LEU A 46 -12.48 -5.79 -11.77
CA LEU A 46 -11.07 -6.16 -11.78
C LEU A 46 -10.79 -7.20 -12.87
N PRO A 47 -9.58 -7.19 -13.49
CA PRO A 47 -9.22 -8.21 -14.49
C PRO A 47 -9.20 -9.63 -13.95
N HIS A 48 -8.99 -9.78 -12.63
CA HIS A 48 -8.93 -11.06 -11.94
C HIS A 48 -9.25 -10.85 -10.45
N PRO A 49 -9.95 -11.77 -9.76
CA PRO A 49 -10.29 -11.63 -8.33
C PRO A 49 -9.05 -11.43 -7.43
N GLU A 50 -7.91 -12.03 -7.78
CA GLU A 50 -6.66 -11.92 -7.04
C GLU A 50 -6.06 -10.51 -7.02
N PHE A 51 -6.54 -9.58 -7.86
CA PHE A 51 -6.20 -8.17 -7.72
C PHE A 51 -6.69 -7.62 -6.37
N GLU A 52 -7.87 -8.05 -5.91
CA GLU A 52 -8.39 -7.65 -4.60
C GLU A 52 -7.51 -8.19 -3.46
N THR A 53 -6.99 -9.42 -3.60
CA THR A 53 -6.00 -9.97 -2.67
C THR A 53 -4.73 -9.13 -2.63
N CYS A 54 -4.25 -8.66 -3.79
CA CYS A 54 -3.09 -7.76 -3.85
C CYS A 54 -3.37 -6.40 -3.19
N CYS A 55 -4.55 -5.81 -3.43
CA CYS A 55 -4.98 -4.57 -2.78
C CYS A 55 -5.07 -4.75 -1.25
N ASN A 56 -5.70 -5.82 -0.76
CA ASN A 56 -5.82 -6.07 0.67
C ASN A 56 -4.45 -6.23 1.35
N ARG A 57 -3.48 -6.87 0.69
CA ARG A 57 -2.11 -6.98 1.19
C ARG A 57 -1.42 -5.61 1.25
N HIS A 58 -1.66 -4.75 0.26
CA HIS A 58 -1.12 -3.39 0.21
C HIS A 58 -1.69 -2.52 1.33
N ASP A 59 -3.01 -2.55 1.55
CA ASP A 59 -3.67 -1.86 2.66
C ASP A 59 -3.09 -2.27 4.02
N ILE A 60 -2.93 -3.58 4.24
CA ILE A 60 -2.34 -4.11 5.47
C ILE A 60 -0.90 -3.61 5.65
N CYS A 61 -0.11 -3.55 4.57
CA CYS A 61 1.25 -3.02 4.62
C CYS A 61 1.23 -1.53 5.01
N TYR A 62 0.36 -0.73 4.40
CA TYR A 62 0.18 0.68 4.73
C TYR A 62 -0.29 0.90 6.18
N ASP A 63 -1.11 -0.01 6.71
CA ASP A 63 -1.68 0.04 8.06
C ASP A 63 -0.85 -0.71 9.11
N THR A 64 0.39 -1.10 8.77
CA THR A 64 1.36 -1.69 9.69
C THR A 64 2.39 -0.66 10.10
N CYS A 65 2.50 -0.38 11.40
CA CYS A 65 3.31 0.72 11.88
C CYS A 65 4.80 0.57 11.53
N GLY A 66 5.38 1.64 10.99
CA GLY A 66 6.81 1.72 10.69
C GLY A 66 7.22 1.11 9.35
N GLU A 67 6.26 0.59 8.57
CA GLU A 67 6.53 0.06 7.24
C GLU A 67 7.09 1.11 6.28
N ASN A 68 7.79 0.63 5.26
CA ASN A 68 8.29 1.49 4.19
C ASN A 68 7.30 1.50 3.02
N ARG A 69 6.79 2.69 2.68
CA ARG A 69 5.82 2.86 1.58
C ARG A 69 6.31 2.26 0.27
N THR A 70 7.56 2.52 -0.12
CA THR A 70 8.12 2.00 -1.37
C THR A 70 8.20 0.49 -1.36
N SER A 71 8.58 -0.13 -0.24
CA SER A 71 8.54 -1.59 -0.11
C SER A 71 7.11 -2.13 -0.26
N CYS A 72 6.11 -1.47 0.33
CA CYS A 72 4.70 -1.82 0.13
C CYS A 72 4.27 -1.71 -1.34
N ASP A 73 4.61 -0.59 -2.00
CA ASP A 73 4.25 -0.30 -3.39
C ASP A 73 4.93 -1.29 -4.37
N GLU A 74 6.19 -1.65 -4.14
CA GLU A 74 6.91 -2.66 -4.91
C GLU A 74 6.32 -4.08 -4.72
N MET A 75 5.95 -4.43 -3.49
CA MET A 75 5.28 -5.71 -3.21
C MET A 75 3.92 -5.79 -3.90
N PHE A 76 3.21 -4.66 -3.96
CA PHE A 76 1.94 -4.54 -4.66
C PHE A 76 2.11 -4.72 -6.17
N GLU A 77 3.08 -4.03 -6.78
CA GLU A 77 3.39 -4.22 -8.21
C GLU A 77 3.75 -5.66 -8.55
N LYS A 78 4.62 -6.29 -7.74
CA LYS A 78 5.00 -7.71 -7.92
C LYS A 78 3.80 -8.64 -7.79
N CYS A 79 2.87 -8.35 -6.87
CA CYS A 79 1.65 -9.12 -6.72
C CYS A 79 0.76 -9.02 -7.98
N MET A 80 0.45 -7.78 -8.40
CA MET A 80 -0.43 -7.53 -9.55
C MET A 80 0.13 -8.11 -10.86
N THR A 81 1.42 -7.87 -11.14
CA THR A 81 2.09 -8.43 -12.31
C THR A 81 2.18 -9.95 -12.27
N GLY A 82 2.41 -10.54 -11.09
CA GLY A 82 2.41 -11.99 -10.89
C GLY A 82 1.06 -12.64 -11.19
N VAL A 83 -0.04 -12.00 -10.80
CA VAL A 83 -1.40 -12.44 -11.18
C VAL A 83 -1.56 -12.45 -12.69
N CYS A 84 -1.15 -11.37 -13.38
CA CYS A 84 -1.25 -11.30 -14.83
C CYS A 84 -0.40 -12.37 -15.55
N GLN A 85 0.76 -12.72 -15.02
CA GLN A 85 1.62 -13.74 -15.62
C GLN A 85 1.08 -15.16 -15.46
N THR A 86 0.40 -15.44 -14.33
CA THR A 86 0.04 -16.81 -13.92
C THR A 86 -1.44 -17.15 -14.05
N ARG A 87 -2.33 -16.14 -14.04
CA ARG A 87 -3.78 -16.34 -13.97
C ARG A 87 -4.56 -15.73 -15.13
N ALA A 88 -4.04 -14.69 -15.79
CA ALA A 88 -4.79 -13.98 -16.82
C ALA A 88 -4.76 -14.69 -18.19
N SER A 89 -5.93 -14.85 -18.82
CA SER A 89 -6.07 -15.31 -20.20
C SER A 89 -5.56 -14.27 -21.21
N SER A 90 -5.83 -12.99 -20.96
CA SER A 90 -5.29 -11.85 -21.71
C SER A 90 -4.21 -11.13 -20.90
N LYS A 91 -2.94 -11.44 -21.16
CA LYS A 91 -1.80 -10.88 -20.42
C LYS A 91 -1.66 -9.38 -20.62
N ASP A 92 -1.83 -8.88 -21.84
CA ASP A 92 -1.60 -7.47 -22.16
C ASP A 92 -2.60 -6.55 -21.45
N ASN A 93 -3.89 -6.88 -21.49
CA ASN A 93 -4.93 -6.10 -20.81
C ASN A 93 -4.76 -6.14 -19.28
N CYS A 94 -4.40 -7.31 -18.74
CA CYS A 94 -4.10 -7.43 -17.32
C CYS A 94 -2.89 -6.58 -16.93
N LEU A 95 -1.79 -6.65 -17.70
CA LEU A 95 -0.57 -5.87 -17.43
C LEU A 95 -0.81 -4.36 -17.57
N ALA A 96 -1.62 -3.93 -18.54
CA ALA A 96 -2.03 -2.53 -18.67
C ALA A 96 -2.80 -2.05 -17.42
N THR A 97 -3.75 -2.86 -16.93
CA THR A 97 -4.50 -2.55 -15.71
C THR A 97 -3.59 -2.57 -14.48
N SER A 98 -2.71 -3.56 -14.35
CA SER A 98 -1.71 -3.64 -13.28
C SER A 98 -0.85 -2.38 -13.23
N ARG A 99 -0.39 -1.87 -14.39
CA ARG A 99 0.38 -0.63 -14.48
C ARG A 99 -0.44 0.58 -14.05
N LEU A 100 -1.71 0.65 -14.45
CA LEU A 100 -2.59 1.73 -14.01
C LEU A 100 -2.69 1.78 -12.48
N PHE A 101 -2.94 0.64 -11.85
CA PHE A 101 -3.02 0.55 -10.40
C PHE A 101 -1.71 0.97 -9.72
N THR A 102 -0.57 0.46 -10.20
CA THR A 102 0.73 0.77 -9.57
C THR A 102 1.15 2.21 -9.79
N THR A 103 0.86 2.81 -10.95
CA THR A 103 1.06 4.24 -11.20
C THR A 103 0.18 5.10 -10.29
N MET A 104 -1.11 4.77 -10.15
CA MET A 104 -2.01 5.51 -9.27
C MET A 104 -1.55 5.44 -7.80
N THR A 105 -1.08 4.27 -7.35
CA THR A 105 -0.48 4.12 -6.01
C THR A 105 0.80 4.93 -5.87
N ALA A 106 1.66 4.97 -6.88
CA ALA A 106 2.88 5.78 -6.87
C ALA A 106 2.59 7.28 -6.73
N GLU A 107 1.63 7.78 -7.50
CA GLU A 107 1.31 9.21 -7.58
C GLU A 107 0.44 9.69 -6.41
N HIS A 108 -0.49 8.86 -5.94
CA HIS A 108 -1.51 9.26 -4.96
C HIS A 108 -1.45 8.51 -3.62
N GLY A 109 -0.52 7.57 -3.45
CA GLY A 109 -0.42 6.72 -2.24
C GLY A 109 0.15 7.41 -1.00
N CYS A 110 0.72 8.61 -1.11
CA CYS A 110 1.39 9.28 0.01
C CYS A 110 0.44 9.59 1.18
N ASP A 111 -0.66 10.28 0.90
CA ASP A 111 -1.63 10.67 1.92
C ASP A 111 -2.33 9.46 2.55
N PRO A 112 -2.81 8.46 1.79
CA PRO A 112 -3.32 7.22 2.36
C PRO A 112 -2.31 6.53 3.28
N PHE A 113 -1.05 6.39 2.83
CA PHE A 113 0.01 5.78 3.63
C PHE A 113 0.20 6.52 4.96
N LEU A 114 0.39 7.84 4.94
CA LEU A 114 0.60 8.62 6.15
C LEU A 114 -0.61 8.58 7.10
N LYS A 115 -1.83 8.58 6.55
CA LYS A 115 -3.07 8.43 7.35
C LYS A 115 -3.14 7.05 8.02
N SER A 116 -2.81 5.97 7.31
CA SER A 116 -2.76 4.63 7.87
C SER A 116 -1.66 4.50 8.93
N GLN A 117 -0.46 5.02 8.66
CA GLN A 117 0.62 5.07 9.67
C GLN A 117 0.22 5.83 10.93
N LYS A 118 -0.50 6.95 10.81
CA LYS A 118 -1.00 7.71 11.98
C LYS A 118 -2.00 6.89 12.82
N LYS A 119 -2.79 6.02 12.19
CA LYS A 119 -3.69 5.08 12.89
C LYS A 119 -2.89 3.96 13.54
N ALA A 120 -1.94 3.38 12.81
CA ALA A 120 -1.18 2.21 13.23
C ALA A 120 -0.10 2.52 14.28
N CYS A 121 0.43 3.74 14.30
CA CYS A 121 1.53 4.14 15.17
C CYS A 121 1.10 5.05 16.33
N VAL A 122 1.86 4.99 17.41
CA VAL A 122 1.98 6.04 18.42
C VAL A 122 3.43 6.50 18.53
N CYS A 123 3.66 7.73 18.98
CA CYS A 123 5.00 8.28 19.16
C CYS A 123 5.39 8.15 20.63
N ARG A 124 6.48 7.43 20.92
CA ARG A 124 6.99 7.24 22.29
C ARG A 124 8.46 7.63 22.39
N ALA A 125 8.87 8.08 23.56
CA ALA A 125 10.26 8.40 23.83
C ALA A 125 11.09 7.10 23.86
N THR A 126 12.33 7.16 23.41
CA THR A 126 13.21 5.98 23.28
C THR A 126 13.55 5.30 24.60
N ASP A 127 13.40 6.02 25.70
CA ASP A 127 13.58 5.65 27.10
C ASP A 127 12.33 5.00 27.73
N GLU A 128 11.21 4.96 27.01
CA GLU A 128 9.93 4.36 27.44
C GLU A 128 9.50 3.15 26.58
N LEU A 129 10.37 2.70 25.67
CA LEU A 129 10.11 1.58 24.75
C LEU A 129 10.41 0.22 25.38
#